data_AF-A0A7C2MBT2-F1
#
_entry.id   AF-A0A7C2MBT2-F1
#
_cell.length_a   1.000
_cell.length_b   1.000
_cell.length_c   1.000
_cell.angle_alpha   90.00
_cell.angle_beta   90.00
_cell.angle_gamma   90.00
#
_symmetry.space_group_name_H-M   'P 1'
#
loop_
_entity.id
_entity.type
_entity.pdbx_description
1 polymer ?
#
loop_
_entity_poly.entity_id
_entity_poly.type
_entity_poly.pdbx_seq_one_letter_code
_entity_poly.pdbx_strand_id
1 'polypeptide(L)'
;MTTVTIEDKYVEALSALGDIQAAVDLALHRYTIEQITAKIAHLRRRAAEYQARYGLDYSTFVHRVAEDESFVHAVETNISPTWEIDLADWEFCTKGIEDWTNNFEMEPRYAEERYLP
;
A
#
# COMPACT_ATOMS: atom_id res chain seq x y z
N MET A 1 20.81 -14.69 -3.31
CA MET A 1 19.93 -15.63 -4.04
C MET A 1 19.14 -16.42 -3.03
N THR A 2 17.83 -16.53 -3.25
CA THR A 2 16.92 -17.35 -2.46
C THR A 2 16.36 -18.42 -3.40
N THR A 3 16.30 -19.68 -2.96
CA THR A 3 15.77 -20.77 -3.78
C THR A 3 14.29 -20.98 -3.45
N VAL A 4 13.46 -21.11 -4.48
CA VAL A 4 12.03 -21.44 -4.37
C VAL A 4 11.74 -22.71 -5.17
N THR A 5 10.94 -23.60 -4.59
CA THR A 5 10.51 -24.83 -5.24
C THR A 5 9.31 -24.54 -6.15
N ILE A 6 9.37 -25.01 -7.40
CA ILE A 6 8.28 -24.91 -8.37
C ILE A 6 7.95 -26.30 -8.93
N GLU A 7 6.70 -26.53 -9.32
CA GLU A 7 6.30 -27.78 -9.93
C GLU A 7 6.92 -27.93 -11.33
N ASP A 8 7.40 -29.15 -11.64
CA ASP A 8 8.07 -29.47 -12.91
C ASP A 8 7.25 -29.09 -14.15
N LYS A 9 5.92 -29.20 -14.07
CA LYS A 9 5.01 -28.82 -15.17
C LYS A 9 5.19 -27.36 -15.62
N TYR A 10 5.53 -26.46 -14.71
CA TYR A 10 5.77 -25.06 -15.04
C TYR A 10 7.16 -24.87 -15.64
N VAL A 11 8.16 -25.62 -15.16
CA VAL A 11 9.52 -25.62 -15.71
C VAL A 11 9.49 -26.10 -17.16
N GLU A 12 8.84 -27.23 -17.44
CA GLU A 12 8.71 -27.79 -18.79
C GLU A 12 8.02 -26.80 -19.75
N ALA A 13 6.89 -26.23 -19.32
CA ALA A 13 6.15 -25.25 -20.13
C ALA A 13 6.97 -23.98 -20.39
N LEU A 14 7.64 -23.41 -19.39
CA LEU A 14 8.43 -22.19 -19.54
C LEU A 14 9.72 -22.43 -20.33
N SER A 15 10.36 -23.58 -20.16
CA SER A 15 11.56 -23.98 -20.91
C SER A 15 11.29 -24.04 -22.41
N ALA A 16 10.10 -24.51 -22.80
CA ALA A 16 9.69 -24.55 -24.20
C ALA A 16 9.47 -23.15 -24.80
N LEU A 17 9.23 -22.14 -23.96
CA LEU A 17 8.97 -20.76 -24.37
C LEU A 17 10.21 -19.86 -24.33
N GLY A 18 11.30 -20.30 -23.69
CA GLY A 18 12.58 -19.59 -23.68
C GLY A 18 13.25 -19.58 -22.32
N ASP A 19 13.82 -18.43 -21.95
CA ASP A 19 14.55 -18.26 -20.69
C ASP A 19 13.60 -18.26 -19.49
N ILE A 20 13.66 -19.34 -18.70
CA ILE A 20 12.86 -19.55 -17.50
C ILE A 20 13.15 -18.44 -16.47
N GLN A 21 14.42 -18.03 -16.31
CA GLN A 21 14.77 -17.03 -15.32
C GLN A 21 14.12 -15.70 -15.66
N ALA A 22 14.21 -15.26 -16.92
CA ALA A 22 13.54 -14.05 -17.39
C ALA A 22 12.01 -14.12 -17.24
N ALA A 23 11.41 -15.29 -17.50
CA ALA A 23 9.97 -15.49 -17.34
C ALA A 23 9.54 -15.41 -15.86
N VAL A 24 10.31 -16.01 -14.96
CA VAL A 24 10.08 -15.97 -13.51
C VAL A 24 10.26 -14.55 -12.99
N ASP A 25 11.33 -13.85 -13.38
CA ASP A 25 11.58 -12.47 -12.95
C ASP A 25 10.45 -11.53 -13.39
N LEU A 26 9.95 -11.68 -14.63
CA LEU A 26 8.80 -10.91 -15.11
C LEU A 26 7.52 -11.23 -14.34
N ALA A 27 7.26 -12.51 -14.06
CA ALA A 27 6.08 -12.93 -13.29
C ALA A 27 6.12 -12.38 -11.87
N LEU A 28 7.29 -12.47 -11.20
CA LEU A 28 7.50 -11.91 -9.86
C LEU A 28 7.32 -10.40 -9.87
N HIS A 29 7.92 -9.68 -10.83
CA HIS A 29 7.78 -8.22 -10.92
C HIS A 29 6.31 -7.80 -11.05
N ARG A 30 5.55 -8.45 -11.95
CA ARG A 30 4.12 -8.18 -12.13
C ARG A 30 3.31 -8.48 -10.86
N TYR A 31 3.57 -9.62 -10.23
CA TYR A 31 2.90 -10.00 -9.00
C TYR A 31 3.21 -9.03 -7.87
N THR A 32 4.47 -8.60 -7.73
CA THR A 32 4.87 -7.61 -6.73
C THR A 32 4.15 -6.27 -6.93
N ILE A 33 4.05 -5.76 -8.16
CA ILE A 33 3.26 -4.56 -8.48
C ILE A 33 1.80 -4.74 -8.04
N GLU A 34 1.19 -5.86 -8.41
CA GLU A 34 -0.20 -6.16 -8.09
C GLU A 34 -0.43 -6.18 -6.58
N GLN A 35 0.42 -6.87 -5.82
CA GLN A 35 0.31 -6.96 -4.37
C GLN A 35 0.48 -5.60 -3.69
N ILE A 36 1.44 -4.79 -4.13
CA ILE A 36 1.65 -3.44 -3.59
C ILE A 36 0.46 -2.54 -3.91
N THR A 37 -0.03 -2.58 -5.14
CA THR A 37 -1.20 -1.80 -5.57
C THR A 37 -2.43 -2.18 -4.74
N ALA A 38 -2.67 -3.48 -4.55
CA ALA A 38 -3.75 -3.98 -3.71
C ALA A 38 -3.60 -3.53 -2.24
N LYS A 39 -2.37 -3.56 -1.71
CA LYS A 39 -2.08 -3.10 -0.34
C LYS A 39 -2.35 -1.61 -0.17
N ILE A 40 -1.87 -0.77 -1.08
CA ILE A 40 -2.11 0.68 -1.08
C ILE A 40 -3.61 0.96 -1.20
N ALA A 41 -4.32 0.28 -2.11
CA ALA A 41 -5.76 0.45 -2.29
C ALA A 41 -6.54 0.09 -1.02
N HIS A 42 -6.15 -0.98 -0.33
CA HIS A 42 -6.74 -1.37 0.95
C HIS A 42 -6.53 -0.32 2.04
N LEU A 43 -5.29 0.18 2.20
CA LEU A 43 -4.98 1.24 3.18
C LEU A 43 -5.73 2.55 2.87
N ARG A 44 -5.80 2.94 1.59
CA ARG A 44 -6.57 4.12 1.15
C ARG A 44 -8.05 4.00 1.47
N ARG A 45 -8.64 2.81 1.27
CA ARG A 45 -10.05 2.56 1.61
C ARG A 45 -10.31 2.76 3.10
N ARG A 46 -9.46 2.17 3.96
CA ARG A 46 -9.57 2.33 5.42
C ARG A 46 -9.38 3.78 5.86
N ALA A 47 -8.37 4.48 5.31
CA ALA A 47 -8.18 5.91 5.56
C ALA A 47 -9.40 6.74 5.16
N ALA A 48 -10.05 6.41 4.03
CA ALA A 48 -11.26 7.09 3.58
C ALA A 48 -12.46 6.84 4.50
N GLU A 49 -12.56 5.65 5.12
CA GLU A 49 -13.60 5.36 6.13
C GLU A 49 -13.48 6.28 7.34
N TYR A 50 -12.25 6.56 7.80
CA TYR A 50 -12.01 7.52 8.88
C TYR A 50 -12.29 8.96 8.47
N GLN A 51 -11.84 9.36 7.28
CA GLN A 51 -12.16 10.69 6.75
C GLN A 51 -13.68 10.91 6.64
N ALA A 52 -14.43 9.89 6.20
CA ALA A 52 -15.89 9.95 6.16
C ALA A 52 -16.52 10.00 7.55
N ARG A 53 -15.98 9.25 8.53
CA ARG A 53 -16.45 9.22 9.92
C ARG A 53 -16.27 10.56 10.62
N TYR A 54 -15.10 11.16 10.47
CA TYR A 54 -14.73 12.39 11.19
C TYR A 54 -14.98 13.68 10.40
N GLY A 55 -15.28 13.57 9.10
CA GLY A 55 -15.59 14.71 8.22
C GLY A 55 -14.40 15.63 7.93
N LEU A 56 -13.19 15.20 8.27
CA LEU A 56 -11.94 15.96 8.12
C LEU A 56 -10.89 15.06 7.48
N ASP A 57 -9.91 15.64 6.80
CA ASP A 57 -8.71 14.90 6.41
C ASP A 57 -7.84 14.58 7.63
N TYR A 58 -6.92 13.61 7.47
CA TYR A 58 -6.06 13.12 8.55
C TYR A 58 -5.25 14.25 9.22
N SER A 59 -4.65 15.13 8.42
CA SER A 59 -3.76 16.17 8.94
C SER A 59 -4.52 17.21 9.78
N THR A 60 -5.70 17.61 9.29
CA THR A 60 -6.58 18.52 10.03
C THR A 60 -7.11 17.87 11.30
N PHE A 61 -7.49 16.59 11.26
CA PHE A 61 -7.97 15.87 12.43
C PHE A 61 -6.90 15.78 13.52
N VAL A 62 -5.68 15.37 13.17
CA VAL A 62 -4.51 15.29 14.07
C VAL A 62 -4.23 16.64 14.73
N HIS A 63 -4.22 17.71 13.95
CA HIS A 63 -3.99 19.06 14.46
C HIS A 63 -5.06 19.48 15.48
N ARG A 64 -6.34 19.22 15.19
CA ARG A 64 -7.43 19.63 16.08
C ARG A 64 -7.47 18.82 17.37
N VAL A 65 -7.22 17.51 17.34
CA VAL A 65 -7.17 16.73 18.59
C VAL A 65 -5.98 17.10 19.48
N ALA A 66 -4.91 17.66 18.91
CA ALA A 66 -3.74 18.11 19.68
C ALA A 66 -3.93 19.49 20.33
N GLU A 67 -4.76 20.37 19.76
CA GLU A 67 -4.84 21.78 20.16
C GLU A 67 -6.21 22.22 20.69
N ASP A 68 -7.29 21.49 20.39
CA ASP A 68 -8.67 21.89 20.67
C ASP A 68 -9.36 20.85 21.57
N GLU A 69 -9.29 21.07 22.89
CA GLU A 69 -9.92 20.21 23.91
C GLU A 69 -11.45 20.13 23.74
N SER A 70 -12.08 21.22 23.29
CA SER A 70 -13.53 21.24 23.04
C SER A 70 -13.90 20.34 21.86
N PHE A 71 -13.06 20.31 20.83
CA PHE A 71 -13.20 19.38 19.71
C PHE A 71 -13.01 17.93 20.16
N VAL A 72 -11.99 17.63 20.97
CA VAL A 72 -11.77 16.27 21.51
C VAL A 72 -13.02 15.80 22.26
N HIS A 73 -13.55 16.62 23.16
CA HIS A 73 -14.76 16.27 23.90
C HIS A 73 -15.97 16.04 22.99
N ALA A 74 -16.13 16.87 21.94
CA ALA A 74 -17.20 16.72 20.98
C ALA A 74 -17.06 15.42 20.15
N VAL A 75 -15.85 15.05 19.73
CA VAL A 75 -15.57 13.81 19.01
C VAL A 75 -15.86 12.59 19.89
N GLU A 76 -15.33 12.58 21.11
CA GLU A 76 -15.50 11.47 22.05
C GLU A 76 -16.96 11.24 22.41
N THR A 77 -17.72 12.33 22.62
CA THR A 77 -19.11 12.25 23.06
C THR A 77 -20.08 11.98 21.90
N ASN A 78 -19.85 12.57 20.73
CA ASN A 78 -20.86 12.59 19.65
C ASN A 78 -20.51 11.74 18.43
N ILE A 79 -19.25 11.35 18.26
CA ILE A 79 -18.80 10.64 17.05
C ILE A 79 -18.29 9.24 17.40
N SER A 80 -17.25 9.15 18.21
CA SER A 80 -16.59 7.88 18.54
C SER A 80 -15.87 7.98 19.89
N PRO A 81 -16.30 7.20 20.91
CA PRO A 81 -15.56 7.12 22.17
C PRO A 81 -14.22 6.39 22.02
N THR A 82 -13.99 5.71 20.88
CA THR A 82 -12.76 5.00 20.56
C THR A 82 -11.93 5.75 19.53
N TRP A 83 -12.04 7.07 19.47
CA TRP A 83 -11.38 7.90 18.46
C TRP A 83 -9.85 7.79 18.51
N GLU A 84 -9.24 7.53 19.67
CA GLU A 84 -7.79 7.33 19.78
C GLU A 84 -7.32 6.05 19.07
N ILE A 85 -8.12 4.98 19.14
CA ILE A 85 -7.85 3.71 18.43
C ILE A 85 -8.01 3.93 16.92
N ASP A 86 -9.07 4.63 16.52
CA ASP A 86 -9.30 5.00 15.13
C ASP A 86 -8.14 5.86 14.60
N LEU A 87 -7.65 6.82 15.40
CA LEU A 87 -6.54 7.69 15.05
C LEU A 87 -5.24 6.89 14.85
N ALA A 88 -4.93 5.97 15.76
CA ALA A 88 -3.74 5.12 15.66
C ALA A 88 -3.76 4.26 14.38
N ASP A 89 -4.93 3.69 14.04
CA ASP A 89 -5.07 2.90 12.82
C ASP A 89 -5.07 3.77 11.55
N TRP A 90 -5.63 4.98 11.62
CA TRP A 90 -5.58 5.94 10.53
C TRP A 90 -4.14 6.41 10.27
N GLU A 91 -3.36 6.68 11.30
CA GLU A 91 -1.93 6.97 11.20
C GLU A 91 -1.18 5.81 10.55
N PHE A 92 -1.46 4.57 10.97
CA PHE A 92 -0.89 3.38 10.35
C PHE A 92 -1.23 3.31 8.86
N CYS A 93 -2.47 3.61 8.47
CA CYS A 93 -2.88 3.64 7.07
C CYS A 93 -2.14 4.72 6.28
N THR A 94 -2.05 5.94 6.80
CA THR A 94 -1.40 7.08 6.13
C THR A 94 0.09 6.82 5.93
N LYS A 95 0.81 6.45 7.00
CA LYS A 95 2.25 6.09 6.91
C LYS A 95 2.48 4.88 6.01
N GLY A 96 1.62 3.87 6.13
CA GLY A 96 1.69 2.69 5.27
C GLY A 96 1.56 3.03 3.78
N ILE A 97 0.67 3.95 3.41
CA ILE A 97 0.54 4.39 2.01
C ILE A 97 1.85 5.05 1.54
N GLU A 98 2.44 5.93 2.34
CA GLU A 98 3.72 6.59 2.03
C GLU A 98 4.84 5.57 1.86
N ASP A 99 4.99 4.64 2.81
CA ASP A 99 6.02 3.61 2.79
C ASP A 99 5.91 2.71 1.55
N TRP A 100 4.71 2.21 1.25
CA TRP A 100 4.48 1.34 0.09
C TRP A 100 4.61 2.08 -1.24
N THR A 101 4.34 3.38 -1.28
CA THR A 101 4.53 4.21 -2.47
C THR A 101 6.02 4.48 -2.71
N ASN A 102 6.74 4.92 -1.67
CA ASN A 102 8.16 5.30 -1.77
C ASN A 102 9.08 4.09 -1.98
N ASN A 103 8.77 2.94 -1.40
CA ASN A 103 9.58 1.72 -1.58
C ASN A 103 9.50 1.15 -3.00
N PHE A 104 8.47 1.49 -3.77
CA PHE A 104 8.30 0.98 -5.14
C PHE A 104 8.71 1.99 -6.23
N GLU A 105 8.65 3.29 -5.98
CA GLU A 105 9.13 4.32 -6.92
C GLU A 105 10.66 4.30 -7.14
N MET A 106 11.42 3.56 -6.33
CA MET A 106 12.86 3.37 -6.53
C MET A 106 13.22 2.40 -7.68
N GLU A 107 12.27 1.64 -8.25
CA GLU A 107 12.56 0.71 -9.36
C GLU A 107 11.29 0.40 -10.20
N PRO A 108 11.01 1.08 -11.33
CA PRO A 108 11.93 1.14 -12.48
C PRO A 108 11.88 2.46 -13.30
N ARG A 109 12.93 3.29 -13.23
CA ARG A 109 13.23 4.29 -14.30
C ARG A 109 14.06 3.71 -15.45
N TYR A 110 14.15 2.38 -15.59
CA TYR A 110 15.05 1.73 -16.56
C TYR A 110 14.35 0.79 -17.57
N ALA A 111 13.01 0.81 -17.67
CA ALA A 111 12.31 -0.05 -18.63
C ALA A 111 11.97 0.63 -19.98
N GLU A 112 12.00 1.96 -20.08
CA GLU A 112 11.57 2.67 -21.30
C GLU A 112 12.68 2.99 -22.31
N GLU A 113 13.97 2.80 -21.97
CA GLU A 113 15.08 3.13 -22.89
C GLU A 113 15.63 1.95 -23.72
N ARG A 114 15.06 0.74 -23.60
CA ARG A 114 15.55 -0.44 -24.35
C ARG A 114 14.70 -0.88 -25.56
N TYR A 115 13.65 -0.13 -25.89
CA TYR A 115 12.83 -0.39 -27.08
C TYR A 115 12.45 0.92 -27.79
N LEU A 116 13.46 1.62 -28.31
CA LEU A 116 13.28 2.48 -29.47
C LEU A 116 14.15 1.92 -30.62
N PRO A 117 13.61 1.83 -31.84
CA PRO A 117 14.24 1.13 -32.97
C PRO A 117 15.53 1.81 -33.46
#